data_AF-A0A849YYV8-F1
#
_entry.id   AF-A0A849YYV8-F1
#
_cell.length_a   1.000
_cell.length_b   1.000
_cell.length_c   1.000
_cell.angle_alpha   90.00
_cell.angle_beta   90.00
_cell.angle_gamma   90.00
#
_symmetry.space_group_name_H-M   'P 1'
#
loop_
_entity.id
_entity.type
_entity.pdbx_description
1 polymer ?
#
loop_
_entity_poly.entity_id
_entity_poly.type
_entity_poly.pdbx_seq_one_letter_code
_entity_poly.pdbx_strand_id
1 'polypeptide(L)'
;MVVRAASATGDFVLRLAFFALAPWVFLFFSLLVPVGAILINLALTMLVFFIAEAYRGHIRRGSIAYKLMRRQLALADFYRRRPPRPFIYYLLYPLLAPYWLLTRDGRSEFRLFRRFLIANAALLAIFRVVEYQRWWQPDISLGPFLRASALILLFQSAFVTAFIVPVMVTVVDSKLHKKRRRLSVYATVFALSGAFCILAYALQPSGVMTPAPVCARMRERSVAQPERAEEVQRHAAEAALAVLPEGKRTKKKTGEEISGPPLDRARAELGAFYRGQEVDCFRVFAMADGEAEVIVLRGDSKKRKTSPIWMALKAERQATRVLDDAADLPGGEGVLDDLTKR
;
A
#
# COMPACT_ATOMS: atom_id res chain seq x y z
N MET A 1 -31.97 -32.74 -0.65
CA MET A 1 -32.29 -31.31 -0.38
C MET A 1 -31.32 -30.66 0.62
N VAL A 2 -30.93 -31.35 1.71
CA VAL A 2 -30.09 -30.82 2.79
C VAL A 2 -28.71 -30.29 2.33
N VAL A 3 -28.01 -31.00 1.43
CA VAL A 3 -26.67 -30.60 0.95
C VAL A 3 -26.69 -29.26 0.18
N ARG A 4 -27.76 -28.99 -0.60
CA ARG A 4 -27.92 -27.71 -1.33
C ARG A 4 -28.29 -26.54 -0.42
N ALA A 5 -28.99 -26.79 0.69
CA ALA A 5 -29.31 -25.77 1.68
C ALA A 5 -28.07 -25.40 2.51
N ALA A 6 -27.30 -26.39 2.96
CA ALA A 6 -26.03 -26.18 3.66
C ALA A 6 -25.03 -25.39 2.80
N SER A 7 -24.93 -25.69 1.51
CA SER A 7 -24.06 -24.93 0.60
C SER A 7 -24.51 -23.48 0.39
N ALA A 8 -25.82 -23.20 0.42
CA ALA A 8 -26.35 -21.84 0.23
C ALA A 8 -26.16 -20.94 1.46
N THR A 9 -26.24 -21.51 2.66
CA THR A 9 -25.95 -20.79 3.92
C THR A 9 -24.45 -20.55 4.06
N GLY A 10 -23.61 -21.56 3.77
CA GLY A 10 -22.16 -21.41 3.78
C GLY A 10 -21.68 -20.33 2.80
N ASP A 11 -22.23 -20.31 1.58
CA ASP A 11 -21.90 -19.28 0.59
C ASP A 11 -22.30 -17.86 1.03
N PHE A 12 -23.45 -17.73 1.71
CA PHE A 12 -23.89 -16.46 2.28
C PHE A 12 -22.95 -15.96 3.38
N VAL A 13 -22.60 -16.83 4.34
CA VAL A 13 -21.68 -16.49 5.44
C VAL A 13 -20.30 -16.13 4.91
N LEU A 14 -19.78 -16.87 3.93
CA LEU A 14 -18.47 -16.61 3.36
C LEU A 14 -18.42 -15.27 2.61
N ARG A 15 -19.48 -14.92 1.87
CA ARG A 15 -19.62 -13.59 1.25
C ARG A 15 -19.68 -12.50 2.30
N LEU A 16 -20.50 -12.69 3.34
CA LEU A 16 -20.63 -11.71 4.42
C LEU A 16 -19.29 -11.45 5.12
N ALA A 17 -18.55 -12.52 5.46
CA ALA A 17 -17.22 -12.44 6.02
C ALA A 17 -16.25 -11.72 5.08
N PHE A 18 -16.29 -12.02 3.78
CA PHE A 18 -15.48 -11.31 2.79
C PHE A 18 -15.77 -9.81 2.76
N PHE A 19 -17.04 -9.39 2.71
CA PHE A 19 -17.38 -7.96 2.70
C PHE A 19 -17.06 -7.26 4.04
N ALA A 20 -17.13 -7.98 5.16
CA ALA A 20 -16.73 -7.46 6.46
C ALA A 20 -15.22 -7.30 6.58
N LEU A 21 -14.42 -8.25 6.07
CA LEU A 21 -12.97 -8.27 6.20
C LEU A 21 -12.25 -7.50 5.08
N ALA A 22 -12.90 -7.30 3.95
CA ALA A 22 -12.30 -6.67 2.78
C ALA A 22 -11.64 -5.31 3.10
N PRO A 23 -12.31 -4.35 3.75
CA PRO A 23 -11.69 -3.06 4.11
C PRO A 23 -10.48 -3.20 5.05
N TRP A 24 -10.54 -4.14 5.99
CA TRP A 24 -9.43 -4.43 6.91
C TRP A 24 -8.21 -4.98 6.19
N VAL A 25 -8.43 -5.85 5.20
CA VAL A 25 -7.37 -6.37 4.34
C VAL A 25 -6.74 -5.23 3.54
N PHE A 26 -7.52 -4.28 3.00
CA PHE A 26 -6.97 -3.08 2.37
C PHE A 26 -6.15 -2.23 3.33
N LEU A 27 -6.65 -2.01 4.55
CA LEU A 27 -5.94 -1.25 5.59
C LEU A 27 -4.62 -1.95 5.97
N PHE A 28 -4.63 -3.26 6.14
CA PHE A 28 -3.41 -4.03 6.44
C PHE A 28 -2.39 -3.93 5.30
N PHE A 29 -2.84 -4.11 4.05
CA PHE A 29 -1.93 -4.02 2.89
C PHE A 29 -1.45 -2.61 2.59
N SER A 30 -2.16 -1.55 3.03
CA SER A 30 -1.70 -0.17 2.90
C SER A 30 -0.39 0.08 3.67
N LEU A 31 -0.14 -0.70 4.72
CA LEU A 31 1.09 -0.65 5.52
C LEU A 31 2.29 -1.28 4.79
N LEU A 32 2.01 -2.20 3.86
CA LEU A 32 3.02 -2.97 3.14
C LEU A 32 3.34 -2.37 1.77
N VAL A 33 2.31 -1.95 1.04
CA VAL A 33 2.42 -1.43 -0.33
C VAL A 33 1.54 -0.20 -0.53
N PRO A 34 1.92 0.71 -1.44
CA PRO A 34 1.05 1.83 -1.80
C PRO A 34 -0.24 1.31 -2.43
N VAL A 35 -1.34 1.32 -1.65
CA VAL A 35 -2.67 0.87 -2.09
C VAL A 35 -3.49 1.94 -2.79
N GLY A 36 -3.03 3.21 -2.84
CA GLY A 36 -3.79 4.30 -3.46
C GLY A 36 -4.25 4.00 -4.90
N ALA A 37 -3.34 3.48 -5.73
CA ALA A 37 -3.67 3.05 -7.09
C ALA A 37 -4.68 1.90 -7.12
N ILE A 38 -4.59 0.95 -6.18
CA ILE A 38 -5.55 -0.15 -6.06
C ILE A 38 -6.94 0.40 -5.71
N LEU A 39 -7.04 1.28 -4.71
CA LEU A 39 -8.30 1.83 -4.24
C LEU A 39 -8.99 2.66 -5.32
N ILE A 40 -8.24 3.51 -6.02
CA ILE A 40 -8.78 4.30 -7.14
C ILE A 40 -9.25 3.36 -8.27
N ASN A 41 -8.46 2.34 -8.61
CA ASN A 41 -8.83 1.37 -9.63
C ASN A 41 -10.08 0.56 -9.25
N LEU A 42 -10.16 0.11 -8.01
CA LEU A 42 -11.32 -0.58 -7.46
C LEU A 42 -12.55 0.31 -7.51
N ALA A 43 -12.46 1.55 -7.01
CA ALA A 43 -13.55 2.51 -7.00
C ALA A 43 -14.05 2.81 -8.41
N LEU A 44 -13.13 3.08 -9.35
CA LEU A 44 -13.46 3.35 -10.75
C LEU A 44 -14.11 2.13 -11.41
N THR A 45 -13.56 0.94 -11.21
CA THR A 45 -14.17 -0.30 -11.71
C THR A 45 -15.58 -0.45 -11.18
N MET A 46 -15.76 -0.33 -9.85
CA MET A 46 -17.03 -0.57 -9.19
C MET A 46 -18.06 0.45 -9.67
N LEU A 47 -17.67 1.71 -9.82
CA LEU A 47 -18.49 2.77 -10.38
C LEU A 47 -18.92 2.44 -11.82
N VAL A 48 -17.98 2.10 -12.71
CA VAL A 48 -18.29 1.72 -14.10
C VAL A 48 -19.22 0.51 -14.15
N PHE A 49 -18.99 -0.48 -13.30
CA PHE A 49 -19.82 -1.68 -13.20
C PHE A 49 -21.24 -1.37 -12.72
N PHE A 50 -21.39 -0.57 -11.66
CA PHE A 50 -22.71 -0.18 -11.14
C PHE A 50 -23.47 0.69 -12.12
N ILE A 51 -22.81 1.67 -12.75
CA ILE A 51 -23.40 2.47 -13.83
C ILE A 51 -23.89 1.54 -14.93
N ALA A 52 -23.08 0.58 -15.38
CA ALA A 52 -23.50 -0.31 -16.45
C ALA A 52 -24.67 -1.19 -16.11
N GLU A 53 -24.71 -1.62 -14.88
CA GLU A 53 -25.76 -2.49 -14.41
C GLU A 53 -27.05 -1.71 -14.08
N ALA A 54 -26.97 -0.42 -13.76
CA ALA A 54 -28.12 0.49 -13.60
C ALA A 54 -28.72 0.91 -14.96
N TYR A 55 -27.87 1.25 -15.93
CA TYR A 55 -28.30 1.70 -17.26
C TYR A 55 -28.56 0.56 -18.25
N ARG A 56 -28.41 -0.70 -17.85
CA ARG A 56 -28.62 -1.89 -18.70
C ARG A 56 -29.92 -1.86 -19.51
N GLY A 57 -31.02 -1.36 -18.93
CA GLY A 57 -32.33 -1.26 -19.60
C GLY A 57 -32.45 -0.09 -20.60
N HIS A 58 -31.59 0.92 -20.47
CA HIS A 58 -31.67 2.18 -21.24
C HIS A 58 -30.63 2.26 -22.36
N ILE A 59 -29.63 1.38 -22.36
CA ILE A 59 -28.55 1.40 -23.35
C ILE A 59 -29.02 0.76 -24.67
N ARG A 60 -29.23 1.60 -25.70
CA ARG A 60 -29.50 1.16 -27.08
C ARG A 60 -28.31 0.37 -27.64
N ARG A 61 -28.59 -0.73 -28.37
CA ARG A 61 -27.62 -1.69 -28.95
C ARG A 61 -26.54 -1.10 -29.88
N GLY A 62 -26.57 0.19 -30.22
CA GLY A 62 -25.61 0.86 -31.10
C GLY A 62 -24.70 1.90 -30.43
N SER A 63 -24.93 2.28 -29.17
CA SER A 63 -24.17 3.37 -28.55
C SER A 63 -22.73 2.96 -28.20
N ILE A 64 -21.82 3.94 -28.12
CA ILE A 64 -20.44 3.72 -27.64
C ILE A 64 -20.46 3.12 -26.22
N ALA A 65 -21.40 3.56 -25.38
CA ALA A 65 -21.65 2.99 -24.06
C ALA A 65 -21.99 1.49 -24.15
N TYR A 66 -22.87 1.08 -25.07
CA TYR A 66 -23.13 -0.35 -25.31
C TYR A 66 -21.85 -1.09 -25.71
N LYS A 67 -21.04 -0.55 -26.63
CA LYS A 67 -19.78 -1.21 -27.05
C LYS A 67 -18.82 -1.39 -25.86
N LEU A 68 -18.74 -0.42 -24.96
CA LEU A 68 -17.91 -0.47 -23.75
C LEU A 68 -18.46 -1.48 -22.72
N MET A 69 -19.79 -1.52 -22.56
CA MET A 69 -20.47 -2.23 -21.47
C MET A 69 -21.04 -3.61 -21.87
N ARG A 70 -21.05 -3.94 -23.17
CA ARG A 70 -21.56 -5.20 -23.75
C ARG A 70 -21.03 -6.44 -23.04
N ARG A 71 -19.81 -6.38 -22.52
CA ARG A 71 -19.19 -7.53 -21.83
C ARG A 71 -19.60 -7.69 -20.38
N GLN A 72 -19.87 -6.60 -19.67
CA GLN A 72 -20.47 -6.70 -18.33
C GLN A 72 -21.88 -7.28 -18.42
N LEU A 73 -22.61 -6.93 -19.48
CA LEU A 73 -23.89 -7.56 -19.84
C LEU A 73 -23.72 -9.04 -20.19
N ALA A 74 -22.67 -9.39 -20.95
CA ALA A 74 -22.37 -10.77 -21.31
C ALA A 74 -22.01 -11.66 -20.10
N LEU A 75 -21.48 -11.08 -19.01
CA LEU A 75 -21.20 -11.81 -17.77
C LEU A 75 -22.51 -12.33 -17.15
N ALA A 76 -23.53 -11.47 -17.05
CA ALA A 76 -24.84 -11.88 -16.55
C ALA A 76 -25.52 -12.89 -17.48
N ASP A 77 -25.38 -12.73 -18.80
CA ASP A 77 -25.94 -13.67 -19.77
C ASP A 77 -25.24 -15.04 -19.72
N PHE A 78 -23.93 -15.06 -19.47
CA PHE A 78 -23.17 -16.28 -19.22
C PHE A 78 -23.68 -16.99 -17.96
N TYR A 79 -23.84 -16.25 -16.85
CA TYR A 79 -24.28 -16.84 -15.59
C TYR A 79 -25.77 -17.26 -15.56
N ARG A 80 -26.59 -16.76 -16.48
CA ARG A 80 -27.95 -17.30 -16.71
C ARG A 80 -27.91 -18.72 -17.28
N ARG A 81 -26.93 -19.00 -18.14
CA ARG A 81 -26.76 -20.32 -18.78
C ARG A 81 -25.96 -21.29 -17.93
N ARG A 82 -25.07 -20.77 -17.08
CA ARG A 82 -24.19 -21.55 -16.21
C ARG A 82 -24.20 -20.91 -14.81
N PRO A 83 -24.78 -21.55 -13.79
CA PRO A 83 -24.81 -20.96 -12.46
C PRO A 83 -23.38 -20.67 -11.96
N PRO A 84 -23.18 -19.58 -11.20
CA PRO A 84 -21.87 -19.26 -10.63
C PRO A 84 -21.39 -20.40 -9.73
N ARG A 85 -20.07 -20.61 -9.71
CA ARG A 85 -19.41 -21.59 -8.84
C ARG A 85 -19.47 -21.14 -7.36
N PRO A 86 -19.14 -22.02 -6.39
CA PRO A 86 -19.07 -21.63 -4.99
C PRO A 86 -18.14 -20.42 -4.77
N PHE A 87 -18.48 -19.50 -3.87
CA PHE A 87 -17.77 -18.23 -3.71
C PHE A 87 -16.26 -18.38 -3.48
N ILE A 88 -15.82 -19.44 -2.79
CA ILE A 88 -14.40 -19.71 -2.54
C ILE A 88 -13.58 -19.89 -3.83
N TYR A 89 -14.19 -20.38 -4.91
CA TYR A 89 -13.55 -20.45 -6.23
C TYR A 89 -13.17 -19.06 -6.75
N TYR A 90 -14.01 -18.06 -6.49
CA TYR A 90 -13.76 -16.68 -6.90
C TYR A 90 -12.79 -15.96 -5.96
N LEU A 91 -12.77 -16.29 -4.66
CA LEU A 91 -11.79 -15.76 -3.72
C LEU A 91 -10.38 -16.21 -4.09
N LEU A 92 -10.23 -17.50 -4.42
CA LEU A 92 -8.96 -18.09 -4.85
C LEU A 92 -8.68 -17.85 -6.34
N TYR A 93 -9.47 -17.02 -7.02
CA TYR A 93 -9.39 -16.85 -8.46
C TYR A 93 -7.92 -16.58 -8.87
N PRO A 94 -7.20 -15.55 -8.39
CA PRO A 94 -5.83 -15.30 -8.84
C PRO A 94 -4.86 -16.50 -8.74
N LEU A 95 -5.06 -17.40 -7.76
CA LEU A 95 -4.24 -18.59 -7.55
C LEU A 95 -4.61 -19.75 -8.47
N LEU A 96 -5.81 -19.73 -9.05
CA LEU A 96 -6.33 -20.75 -9.97
C LEU A 96 -5.92 -20.53 -11.43
N ALA A 97 -4.99 -19.61 -11.70
CA ALA A 97 -4.48 -19.36 -13.05
C ALA A 97 -4.05 -20.64 -13.81
N PRO A 98 -3.29 -21.59 -13.20
CA PRO A 98 -2.93 -22.84 -13.88
C PRO A 98 -4.16 -23.68 -14.23
N TYR A 99 -5.12 -23.77 -13.30
CA TYR A 99 -6.34 -24.56 -13.49
C TYR A 99 -7.21 -24.03 -14.64
N TRP A 100 -7.31 -22.71 -14.83
CA TRP A 100 -8.09 -22.16 -15.95
C TRP A 100 -7.45 -22.41 -17.29
N LEU A 101 -6.11 -22.46 -17.36
CA LEU A 101 -5.42 -22.72 -18.62
C LEU A 101 -5.68 -24.16 -19.11
N LEU A 102 -5.83 -25.09 -18.17
CA LEU A 102 -6.06 -26.51 -18.44
C LEU A 102 -7.53 -26.80 -18.83
N THR A 103 -8.50 -26.23 -18.11
CA THR A 103 -9.92 -26.56 -18.29
C THR A 103 -10.62 -25.70 -19.35
N ARG A 104 -11.46 -26.30 -20.22
CA ARG A 104 -12.24 -25.55 -21.23
C ARG A 104 -13.21 -24.54 -20.59
N ASP A 105 -13.84 -24.95 -19.50
CA ASP A 105 -14.78 -24.09 -18.77
C ASP A 105 -14.07 -22.91 -18.10
N GLY A 106 -12.93 -23.15 -17.44
CA GLY A 106 -12.10 -22.09 -16.87
C GLY A 106 -11.64 -21.09 -17.94
N ARG A 107 -11.21 -21.55 -19.12
CA ARG A 107 -10.87 -20.66 -20.26
C ARG A 107 -12.04 -19.83 -20.75
N SER A 108 -13.26 -20.38 -20.73
CA SER A 108 -14.46 -19.64 -21.17
C SER A 108 -14.80 -18.51 -20.20
N GLU A 109 -14.75 -18.77 -18.90
CA GLU A 109 -14.99 -17.81 -17.83
C GLU A 109 -13.87 -16.75 -17.78
N PHE A 110 -12.60 -17.18 -17.86
CA PHE A 110 -11.45 -16.28 -17.93
C PHE A 110 -11.52 -15.33 -19.12
N ARG A 111 -11.98 -15.79 -20.31
CA ARG A 111 -12.13 -14.92 -21.48
C ARG A 111 -13.14 -13.78 -21.27
N LEU A 112 -14.13 -13.96 -20.39
CA LEU A 112 -15.06 -12.90 -20.00
C LEU A 112 -14.33 -11.83 -19.19
N PHE A 113 -13.57 -12.25 -18.18
CA PHE A 113 -12.80 -11.36 -17.31
C PHE A 113 -11.55 -10.77 -17.98
N ARG A 114 -10.96 -11.42 -19.00
CA ARG A 114 -9.67 -11.04 -19.58
C ARG A 114 -9.54 -9.56 -19.93
N ARG A 115 -10.51 -8.97 -20.63
CA ARG A 115 -10.43 -7.54 -21.00
C ARG A 115 -10.54 -6.62 -19.80
N PHE A 116 -11.35 -7.03 -18.82
CA PHE A 116 -11.49 -6.31 -17.57
C PHE A 116 -10.17 -6.34 -16.79
N LEU A 117 -9.55 -7.52 -16.67
CA LEU A 117 -8.24 -7.70 -16.03
C LEU A 117 -7.13 -6.92 -16.77
N ILE A 118 -7.11 -6.95 -18.10
CA ILE A 118 -6.14 -6.17 -18.90
C ILE A 118 -6.35 -4.67 -18.67
N ALA A 119 -7.60 -4.18 -18.65
CA ALA A 119 -7.87 -2.76 -18.38
C ALA A 119 -7.40 -2.34 -16.98
N ASN A 120 -7.60 -3.19 -15.97
CA ASN A 120 -7.12 -2.95 -14.62
C ASN A 120 -5.60 -2.95 -14.56
N ALA A 121 -4.95 -3.92 -15.20
CA ALA A 121 -3.49 -4.00 -15.27
C ALA A 121 -2.89 -2.78 -16.00
N ALA A 122 -3.52 -2.34 -17.10
CA ALA A 122 -3.12 -1.15 -17.83
C ALA A 122 -3.26 0.12 -16.96
N LEU A 123 -4.37 0.26 -16.23
CA LEU A 123 -4.55 1.38 -15.32
C LEU A 123 -3.51 1.40 -14.19
N LEU A 124 -3.20 0.23 -13.60
CA LEU A 124 -2.11 0.10 -12.62
C LEU A 124 -0.75 0.47 -13.22
N ALA A 125 -0.48 0.07 -14.47
CA ALA A 125 0.75 0.43 -15.16
C ALA A 125 0.86 1.94 -15.41
N ILE A 126 -0.24 2.61 -15.79
CA ILE A 126 -0.29 4.08 -15.94
C ILE A 126 0.04 4.75 -14.60
N PHE A 127 -0.57 4.30 -13.49
CA PHE A 127 -0.26 4.83 -12.17
C PHE A 127 1.22 4.68 -11.80
N ARG A 128 1.87 3.57 -12.21
CA ARG A 128 3.31 3.38 -12.01
C ARG A 128 4.15 4.33 -12.83
N VAL A 129 3.78 4.57 -14.10
CA VAL A 129 4.47 5.56 -14.94
C VAL A 129 4.37 6.95 -14.33
N VAL A 130 3.18 7.36 -13.87
CA VAL A 130 2.97 8.64 -13.18
C VAL A 130 3.79 8.70 -11.89
N GLU A 131 3.84 7.61 -11.11
CA GLU A 131 4.65 7.53 -9.90
C GLU A 131 6.15 7.67 -10.20
N TYR A 132 6.63 7.06 -11.28
CA TYR A 132 8.03 7.18 -11.71
C TYR A 132 8.38 8.63 -12.04
N GLN A 133 7.56 9.28 -12.88
CA GLN A 133 7.78 10.67 -13.28
C GLN A 133 7.76 11.62 -12.08
N ARG A 134 6.83 11.42 -11.14
CA ARG A 134 6.65 12.33 -10.00
C ARG A 134 7.66 12.11 -8.89
N TRP A 135 7.99 10.86 -8.58
CA TRP A 135 8.71 10.52 -7.35
C TRP A 135 10.09 9.90 -7.57
N TRP A 136 10.39 9.35 -8.74
CA TRP A 136 11.67 8.67 -9.00
C TRP A 136 12.60 9.51 -9.89
N GLN A 137 12.09 10.17 -10.92
CA GLN A 137 12.89 11.04 -11.78
C GLN A 137 13.18 12.42 -11.17
N PRO A 138 14.34 13.04 -11.47
CA PRO A 138 15.42 12.54 -12.33
C PRO A 138 16.45 11.68 -11.58
N ASP A 139 16.37 11.63 -10.26
CA ASP A 139 17.47 11.20 -9.39
C ASP A 139 17.71 9.69 -9.42
N ILE A 140 16.67 8.88 -9.70
CA ILE A 140 16.78 7.42 -9.71
C ILE A 140 16.56 6.88 -11.14
N SER A 141 17.45 5.99 -11.57
CA SER A 141 17.38 5.34 -12.87
C SER A 141 16.17 4.40 -13.01
N LEU A 142 15.81 4.09 -14.26
CA LEU A 142 14.64 3.26 -14.57
C LEU A 142 14.79 1.80 -14.08
N GLY A 143 16.02 1.27 -14.00
CA GLY A 143 16.29 -0.13 -13.66
C GLY A 143 15.80 -0.56 -12.27
N PRO A 144 16.24 0.10 -11.17
CA PRO A 144 15.72 -0.14 -9.83
C PRO A 144 14.20 0.01 -9.74
N PHE A 145 13.66 1.03 -10.41
CA PHE A 145 12.22 1.27 -10.47
C PHE A 145 11.45 0.09 -11.10
N LEU A 146 11.91 -0.43 -12.24
CA LEU A 146 11.25 -1.54 -12.93
C LEU A 146 11.28 -2.83 -12.09
N ARG A 147 12.40 -3.13 -11.42
CA ARG A 147 12.51 -4.30 -10.54
C ARG A 147 11.54 -4.23 -9.36
N ALA A 148 11.46 -3.07 -8.70
CA ALA A 148 10.50 -2.86 -7.62
C ALA A 148 9.05 -2.88 -8.14
N SER A 149 8.79 -2.24 -9.28
CA SER A 149 7.45 -2.10 -9.84
C SER A 149 6.88 -3.38 -10.39
N ALA A 150 7.70 -4.27 -10.98
CA ALA A 150 7.22 -5.53 -11.54
C ALA A 150 6.56 -6.42 -10.48
N LEU A 151 7.22 -6.61 -9.33
CA LEU A 151 6.67 -7.41 -8.23
C LEU A 151 5.42 -6.76 -7.64
N ILE A 152 5.44 -5.43 -7.44
CA ILE A 152 4.29 -4.73 -6.88
C ILE A 152 3.11 -4.75 -7.87
N LEU A 153 3.34 -4.58 -9.17
CA LEU A 153 2.29 -4.66 -10.20
C LEU A 153 1.67 -6.05 -10.26
N LEU A 154 2.48 -7.11 -10.17
CA LEU A 154 1.99 -8.48 -10.12
C LEU A 154 1.10 -8.69 -8.89
N PHE A 155 1.59 -8.28 -7.73
CA PHE A 155 0.84 -8.35 -6.47
C PHE A 155 -0.47 -7.54 -6.56
N GLN A 156 -0.41 -6.28 -6.99
CA GLN A 156 -1.58 -5.42 -7.13
C GLN A 156 -2.59 -5.99 -8.12
N SER A 157 -2.14 -6.58 -9.23
CA SER A 157 -3.02 -7.22 -10.21
C SER A 157 -3.74 -8.44 -9.63
N ALA A 158 -3.00 -9.31 -8.93
CA ALA A 158 -3.59 -10.45 -8.23
C ALA A 158 -4.58 -10.00 -7.16
N PHE A 159 -4.20 -9.00 -6.38
CA PHE A 159 -5.02 -8.44 -5.31
C PHE A 159 -6.32 -7.81 -5.85
N VAL A 160 -6.23 -6.91 -6.82
CA VAL A 160 -7.40 -6.32 -7.50
C VAL A 160 -8.33 -7.40 -8.05
N THR A 161 -7.76 -8.45 -8.67
CA THR A 161 -8.53 -9.59 -9.17
C THR A 161 -9.25 -10.35 -8.05
N ALA A 162 -8.56 -10.60 -6.93
CA ALA A 162 -9.11 -11.28 -5.75
C ALA A 162 -10.30 -10.55 -5.14
N PHE A 163 -10.39 -9.24 -5.32
CA PHE A 163 -11.50 -8.44 -4.77
C PHE A 163 -12.61 -8.22 -5.78
N ILE A 164 -12.26 -7.85 -7.01
CA ILE A 164 -13.26 -7.45 -7.99
C ILE A 164 -14.08 -8.65 -8.47
N VAL A 165 -13.45 -9.79 -8.75
CA VAL A 165 -14.17 -10.95 -9.28
C VAL A 165 -15.24 -11.45 -8.29
N PRO A 166 -14.94 -11.67 -6.99
CA PRO A 166 -15.96 -12.04 -6.02
C PRO A 166 -17.09 -11.03 -5.87
N VAL A 167 -16.78 -9.74 -5.93
CA VAL A 167 -17.78 -8.67 -5.82
C VAL A 167 -18.70 -8.69 -7.05
N MET A 168 -18.14 -8.71 -8.26
CA MET A 168 -18.90 -8.78 -9.51
C MET A 168 -19.83 -10.00 -9.52
N VAL A 169 -19.32 -11.18 -9.18
CA VAL A 169 -20.10 -12.41 -9.14
C VAL A 169 -21.19 -12.31 -8.07
N THR A 170 -20.91 -11.73 -6.90
CA THR A 170 -21.91 -11.56 -5.85
C THR A 170 -23.07 -10.67 -6.29
N VAL A 171 -22.78 -9.57 -6.98
CA VAL A 171 -23.81 -8.67 -7.52
C VAL A 171 -24.66 -9.39 -8.57
N VAL A 172 -24.00 -10.06 -9.53
CA VAL A 172 -24.69 -10.79 -10.61
C VAL A 172 -25.57 -11.89 -10.04
N ASP A 173 -25.03 -12.73 -9.16
CA ASP A 173 -25.74 -13.84 -8.53
C ASP A 173 -26.95 -13.37 -7.71
N SER A 174 -26.78 -12.31 -6.91
CA SER A 174 -27.86 -11.72 -6.12
C SER A 174 -28.98 -11.17 -7.00
N LYS A 175 -28.64 -10.59 -8.15
CA LYS A 175 -29.62 -10.11 -9.13
C LYS A 175 -30.34 -11.24 -9.85
N LEU A 176 -29.62 -12.27 -10.29
CA LEU A 176 -30.20 -13.43 -10.99
C LEU A 176 -31.25 -14.12 -10.11
N HIS A 177 -30.98 -14.27 -8.82
CA HIS A 177 -31.89 -14.88 -7.87
C HIS A 177 -32.88 -13.91 -7.22
N LYS A 178 -32.95 -12.65 -7.67
CA LYS A 178 -33.81 -11.59 -7.11
C LYS A 178 -33.63 -11.35 -5.59
N LYS A 179 -32.45 -11.67 -5.03
CA LYS A 179 -32.12 -11.57 -3.59
C LYS A 179 -31.64 -10.17 -3.20
N ARG A 180 -32.45 -9.13 -3.48
CA ARG A 180 -32.07 -7.71 -3.23
C ARG A 180 -31.70 -7.43 -1.76
N ARG A 181 -32.42 -8.03 -0.81
CA ARG A 181 -32.14 -7.89 0.64
C ARG A 181 -30.75 -8.40 1.03
N ARG A 182 -30.25 -9.46 0.40
CA ARG A 182 -28.89 -9.98 0.71
C ARG A 182 -27.82 -9.02 0.19
N LEU A 183 -28.04 -8.47 -1.01
CA LEU A 183 -27.12 -7.49 -1.58
C LEU A 183 -27.03 -6.21 -0.72
N SER A 184 -28.16 -5.72 -0.21
CA SER A 184 -28.14 -4.56 0.70
C SER A 184 -27.40 -4.88 2.00
N VAL A 185 -27.59 -6.07 2.58
CA VAL A 185 -26.83 -6.50 3.76
C VAL A 185 -25.32 -6.50 3.51
N TYR A 186 -24.87 -7.09 2.39
CA TYR A 186 -23.43 -7.07 2.04
C TYR A 186 -22.89 -5.64 1.89
N ALA A 187 -23.64 -4.77 1.21
CA ALA A 187 -23.25 -3.37 1.02
C ALA A 187 -23.19 -2.60 2.34
N THR A 188 -24.17 -2.78 3.23
CA THR A 188 -24.19 -2.16 4.56
C THR A 188 -23.00 -2.64 5.40
N VAL A 189 -22.73 -3.95 5.44
CA VAL A 189 -21.60 -4.49 6.20
C VAL A 189 -20.26 -3.97 5.66
N PHE A 190 -20.10 -3.93 4.33
CA PHE A 190 -18.91 -3.35 3.71
C PHE A 190 -18.75 -1.86 4.04
N ALA A 191 -19.83 -1.08 4.00
CA ALA A 191 -19.82 0.34 4.30
C ALA A 191 -19.47 0.62 5.77
N LEU A 192 -20.06 -0.12 6.72
CA LEU A 192 -19.77 0.01 8.15
C LEU A 192 -18.31 -0.39 8.46
N SER A 193 -17.84 -1.50 7.88
CA SER A 193 -16.44 -1.93 8.04
C SER A 193 -15.47 -0.90 7.42
N GLY A 194 -15.79 -0.37 6.24
CA GLY A 194 -15.01 0.68 5.60
C GLY A 194 -14.96 1.97 6.42
N ALA A 195 -16.09 2.43 6.95
CA ALA A 195 -16.15 3.60 7.83
C ALA A 195 -15.28 3.40 9.08
N PHE A 196 -15.32 2.22 9.69
CA PHE A 196 -14.48 1.90 10.83
C PHE A 196 -12.99 1.92 10.47
N CYS A 197 -12.60 1.36 9.33
CA CYS A 197 -11.21 1.40 8.86
C CYS A 197 -10.73 2.83 8.57
N ILE A 198 -11.57 3.67 7.96
CA ILE A 198 -11.26 5.08 7.70
C ILE A 198 -11.08 5.83 9.02
N LEU A 199 -11.98 5.62 9.99
CA LEU A 199 -11.87 6.22 11.31
C LEU A 199 -10.60 5.76 12.03
N ALA A 200 -10.32 4.46 12.03
CA ALA A 200 -9.09 3.91 12.62
C ALA A 200 -7.83 4.49 11.97
N TYR A 201 -7.83 4.66 10.65
CA TYR A 201 -6.72 5.28 9.92
C TYR A 201 -6.59 6.78 10.24
N ALA A 202 -7.71 7.51 10.31
CA ALA A 202 -7.71 8.95 10.62
C ALA A 202 -7.27 9.25 12.05
N LEU A 203 -7.50 8.33 12.99
CA LEU A 203 -7.08 8.43 14.39
C LEU A 203 -5.65 7.92 14.63
N GLN A 204 -4.97 7.35 13.62
CA GLN A 204 -3.58 6.94 13.80
C GLN A 204 -2.66 8.16 13.93
N PRO A 205 -1.78 8.20 14.93
CA PRO A 205 -0.79 9.27 15.05
C PRO A 205 0.08 9.37 13.79
N SER A 206 0.35 10.60 13.36
CA SER A 206 1.23 10.91 12.24
C SER A 206 2.61 10.26 12.43
N GLY A 207 3.10 9.54 11.42
CA GLY A 207 4.47 8.97 11.43
C GLY A 207 4.62 7.58 12.04
N VAL A 208 3.53 6.87 12.36
CA VAL A 208 3.62 5.53 12.99
C VAL A 208 4.11 4.44 12.03
N MET A 209 3.83 4.54 10.72
CA MET A 209 4.29 3.57 9.72
C MET A 209 4.58 4.18 8.35
N THR A 210 5.85 4.16 7.96
CA THR A 210 6.26 4.50 6.58
C THR A 210 6.30 3.23 5.73
N PRO A 211 5.62 3.17 4.57
CA PRO A 211 5.59 1.96 3.74
C PRO A 211 6.99 1.52 3.29
N ALA A 212 7.26 0.21 3.27
CA ALA A 212 8.59 -0.31 2.89
C ALA A 212 9.10 0.18 1.50
N PRO A 213 8.25 0.34 0.47
CA PRO A 213 8.69 0.90 -0.81
C PRO A 213 9.18 2.35 -0.72
N VAL A 214 8.66 3.14 0.23
CA VAL A 214 9.07 4.53 0.43
C VAL A 214 10.47 4.57 1.07
N CYS A 215 10.72 3.74 2.08
CA CYS A 215 12.06 3.55 2.66
C CYS A 215 13.08 3.07 1.63
N ALA A 216 12.69 2.13 0.76
CA ALA A 216 13.56 1.66 -0.32
C ALA A 216 13.91 2.79 -1.29
N ARG A 217 12.93 3.63 -1.67
CA ARG A 217 13.14 4.76 -2.59
C ARG A 217 14.05 5.84 -1.99
N MET A 218 13.85 6.19 -0.71
CA MET A 218 14.76 7.06 0.03
C MET A 218 16.20 6.56 -0.08
N ARG A 219 16.43 5.25 0.11
CA ARG A 219 17.77 4.66 0.03
C ARG A 219 18.35 4.68 -1.38
N GLU A 220 17.58 4.29 -2.40
CA GLU A 220 18.03 4.37 -3.79
C GLU A 220 18.40 5.80 -4.18
N ARG A 221 17.68 6.81 -3.65
CA ARG A 221 18.00 8.23 -3.85
C ARG A 221 19.33 8.62 -3.19
N SER A 222 19.56 8.22 -1.94
CA SER A 222 20.83 8.50 -1.26
C SER A 222 22.01 7.83 -1.96
N VAL A 223 21.83 6.60 -2.46
CA VAL A 223 22.86 5.88 -3.22
C VAL A 223 23.14 6.54 -4.58
N ALA A 224 22.12 7.09 -5.23
CA ALA A 224 22.28 7.75 -6.53
C ALA A 224 23.02 9.10 -6.44
N GLN A 225 22.91 9.82 -5.33
CA GLN A 225 23.57 11.12 -5.09
C GLN A 225 24.09 11.19 -3.65
N PRO A 226 25.21 10.51 -3.33
CA PRO A 226 25.70 10.37 -1.96
C PRO A 226 26.10 11.71 -1.33
N GLU A 227 26.86 12.54 -2.04
CA GLU A 227 27.36 13.83 -1.53
C GLU A 227 26.21 14.76 -1.13
N ARG A 228 25.22 14.92 -2.02
CA ARG A 228 24.03 15.75 -1.75
C ARG A 228 23.16 15.17 -0.64
N ALA A 229 23.07 13.85 -0.56
CA ALA A 229 22.34 13.18 0.50
C ALA A 229 22.99 13.45 1.87
N GLU A 230 24.31 13.39 1.94
CA GLU A 230 25.09 13.64 3.15
C GLU A 230 24.96 15.11 3.59
N GLU A 231 25.11 16.07 2.68
CA GLU A 231 24.97 17.50 2.94
C GLU A 231 23.59 17.83 3.55
N VAL A 232 22.51 17.33 2.93
CA VAL A 232 21.15 17.57 3.42
C VAL A 232 20.88 16.86 4.75
N GLN A 233 21.45 15.66 4.96
CA GLN A 233 21.35 14.98 6.25
C GLN A 233 22.09 15.73 7.36
N ARG A 234 23.24 16.33 7.05
CA ARG A 234 24.00 17.16 7.98
C ARG A 234 23.20 18.39 8.39
N HIS A 235 22.68 19.15 7.44
CA HIS A 235 21.81 20.30 7.73
C HIS A 235 20.56 19.92 8.52
N ALA A 236 19.95 18.78 8.20
CA ALA A 236 18.80 18.28 8.96
C ALA A 236 19.16 17.92 10.41
N ALA A 237 20.33 17.32 10.64
CA ALA A 237 20.83 17.00 11.97
C ALA A 237 21.18 18.27 12.76
N GLU A 238 21.80 19.26 12.13
CA GLU A 238 22.08 20.59 12.72
C GLU A 238 20.79 21.32 13.10
N ALA A 239 19.79 21.31 12.23
CA ALA A 239 18.49 21.92 12.48
C ALA A 239 17.74 21.22 13.63
N ALA A 240 17.83 19.90 13.75
CA ALA A 240 17.31 19.18 14.91
C ALA A 240 18.06 19.53 16.20
N LEU A 241 19.40 19.63 16.15
CA LEU A 241 20.23 19.99 17.29
C LEU A 241 19.87 21.35 17.87
N ALA A 242 19.65 22.34 17.00
CA ALA A 242 19.33 23.72 17.39
C ALA A 242 18.05 23.84 18.25
N VAL A 243 17.10 22.92 18.10
CA VAL A 243 15.82 22.93 18.85
C VAL A 243 15.65 21.70 19.74
N LEU A 244 16.72 20.92 19.96
CA LEU A 244 16.68 19.67 20.71
C LEU A 244 15.96 19.75 22.08
N PRO A 245 16.13 20.81 22.89
CA PRO A 245 15.45 20.93 24.19
C PRO A 245 13.92 20.94 24.11
N GLU A 246 13.34 21.30 22.96
CA GLU A 246 11.89 21.33 22.75
C GLU A 246 11.30 19.95 22.40
N GLY A 247 12.16 18.96 22.15
CA GLY A 247 11.74 17.62 21.74
C GLY A 247 11.17 16.78 22.87
N LYS A 248 10.11 16.03 22.57
CA LYS A 248 9.60 14.98 23.47
C LYS A 248 10.50 13.75 23.35
N ARG A 249 11.14 13.38 24.46
CA ARG A 249 12.06 12.25 24.57
C ARG A 249 11.32 10.97 24.97
N THR A 250 11.53 9.89 24.22
CA THR A 250 10.98 8.56 24.52
C THR A 250 12.12 7.56 24.70
N LYS A 251 12.29 7.05 25.92
CA LYS A 251 13.37 6.11 26.24
C LYS A 251 13.27 4.82 25.41
N LYS A 252 14.38 4.45 24.78
CA LYS A 252 14.62 3.17 24.09
C LYS A 252 15.78 2.44 24.77
N LYS A 253 16.10 1.24 24.28
CA LYS A 253 17.16 0.39 24.85
C LYS A 253 18.54 1.05 24.78
N THR A 254 18.87 1.71 23.67
CA THR A 254 20.21 2.26 23.38
C THR A 254 20.25 3.79 23.26
N GLY A 255 19.15 4.48 23.58
CA GLY A 255 19.06 5.94 23.47
C GLY A 255 17.65 6.45 23.68
N GLU A 256 17.41 7.71 23.36
CA GLU A 256 16.10 8.36 23.46
C GLU A 256 15.63 8.76 22.07
N GLU A 257 14.47 8.25 21.64
CA GLU A 257 13.82 8.69 20.39
C GLU A 257 13.22 10.08 20.62
N ILE A 258 13.63 11.04 19.80
CA ILE A 258 13.20 12.44 19.87
C ILE A 258 12.06 12.67 18.89
N SER A 259 10.97 13.24 19.39
CA SER A 259 9.77 13.56 18.61
C SER A 259 9.35 15.02 18.83
N GLY A 260 8.46 15.54 17.97
CA GLY A 260 8.02 16.94 18.02
C GLY A 260 8.95 17.88 17.22
N PRO A 261 9.17 19.13 17.69
CA PRO A 261 9.83 20.16 16.90
C PRO A 261 11.19 19.78 16.28
N PRO A 262 12.12 19.07 16.97
CA PRO A 262 13.38 18.65 16.36
C PRO A 262 13.21 17.74 15.14
N LEU A 263 12.29 16.77 15.24
CA LEU A 263 12.02 15.83 14.15
C LEU A 263 11.35 16.54 12.97
N ASP A 264 10.42 17.45 13.26
CA ASP A 264 9.71 18.22 12.22
C ASP A 264 10.67 19.16 11.47
N ARG A 265 11.62 19.81 12.19
CA ARG A 265 12.67 20.64 11.58
C ARG A 265 13.63 19.83 10.73
N ALA A 266 14.14 18.70 11.23
CA ALA A 266 14.96 17.80 10.42
C ALA A 266 14.24 17.35 9.14
N ARG A 267 12.95 17.00 9.23
CA ARG A 267 12.16 16.60 8.07
C ARG A 267 11.94 17.73 7.06
N ALA A 268 11.80 18.96 7.53
CA ALA A 268 11.69 20.12 6.66
C ALA A 268 12.96 20.29 5.82
N GLU A 269 14.15 20.21 6.45
CA GLU A 269 15.44 20.28 5.75
C GLU A 269 15.64 19.09 4.79
N LEU A 270 15.32 17.87 5.24
CA LEU A 270 15.36 16.68 4.39
C LEU A 270 14.48 16.82 3.13
N GLY A 271 13.40 17.60 3.21
CA GLY A 271 12.49 17.88 2.11
C GLY A 271 13.14 18.56 0.90
N ALA A 272 14.32 19.18 1.06
CA ALA A 272 15.08 19.76 -0.04
C ALA A 272 15.61 18.70 -1.04
N PHE A 273 15.75 17.45 -0.59
CA PHE A 273 16.27 16.35 -1.40
C PHE A 273 15.36 15.12 -1.43
N TYR A 274 14.83 14.71 -0.26
CA TYR A 274 13.91 13.58 -0.11
C TYR A 274 12.47 14.03 -0.38
N ARG A 275 11.73 13.25 -1.17
CA ARG A 275 10.41 13.66 -1.67
C ARG A 275 9.24 13.07 -0.92
N GLY A 276 8.28 13.94 -0.57
CA GLY A 276 7.00 13.54 0.01
C GLY A 276 7.20 12.71 1.27
N GLN A 277 6.67 11.48 1.30
CA GLN A 277 6.76 10.59 2.46
C GLN A 277 8.16 10.00 2.71
N GLU A 278 9.16 10.28 1.87
CA GLU A 278 10.53 9.81 2.11
C GLU A 278 11.12 10.40 3.39
N VAL A 279 10.80 11.66 3.71
CA VAL A 279 11.26 12.32 4.95
C VAL A 279 10.70 11.63 6.21
N ASP A 280 9.54 10.98 6.09
CA ASP A 280 8.91 10.22 7.17
C ASP A 280 9.66 8.92 7.47
N CYS A 281 10.65 8.53 6.66
CA CYS A 281 11.54 7.40 6.98
C CYS A 281 12.60 7.76 8.01
N PHE A 282 12.89 9.05 8.21
CA PHE A 282 13.91 9.51 9.13
C PHE A 282 13.37 9.66 10.55
N ARG A 283 14.21 9.32 11.53
CA ARG A 283 13.99 9.47 12.97
C ARG A 283 15.21 10.15 13.58
N VAL A 284 14.99 10.87 14.67
CA VAL A 284 16.03 11.53 15.44
C VAL A 284 16.18 10.81 16.77
N PHE A 285 17.40 10.46 17.13
CA PHE A 285 17.73 9.86 18.41
C PHE A 285 18.76 10.73 19.12
N ALA A 286 18.69 10.77 20.44
CA ALA A 286 19.71 11.35 21.29
C ALA A 286 20.34 10.25 22.15
N MET A 287 21.65 10.32 22.32
CA MET A 287 22.43 9.41 23.15
C MET A 287 23.38 10.21 24.02
N ALA A 288 23.51 9.80 25.28
CA ALA A 288 24.49 10.38 26.18
C ALA A 288 25.86 9.75 25.94
N ASP A 289 26.88 10.58 25.78
CA ASP A 289 28.29 10.19 25.66
C ASP A 289 29.13 10.99 26.66
N GLY A 290 29.16 10.52 27.90
CA GLY A 290 29.75 11.28 29.02
C GLY A 290 29.00 12.58 29.27
N GLU A 291 29.66 13.72 29.07
CA GLU A 291 29.06 15.05 29.18
C GLU A 291 28.50 15.59 27.84
N ALA A 292 28.76 14.91 26.73
CA ALA A 292 28.29 15.32 25.41
C ALA A 292 27.00 14.57 25.04
N GLU A 293 26.18 15.20 24.19
CA GLU A 293 25.00 14.57 23.60
C GLU A 293 25.26 14.32 22.11
N VAL A 294 25.06 13.07 21.68
CA VAL A 294 25.16 12.66 20.28
C VAL A 294 23.76 12.58 19.70
N ILE A 295 23.48 13.38 18.69
CA ILE A 295 22.26 13.27 17.89
C ILE A 295 22.54 12.34 16.72
N VAL A 296 21.65 11.38 16.51
CA VAL A 296 21.66 10.49 15.34
C VAL A 296 20.39 10.70 14.55
N LEU A 297 20.55 11.23 13.35
CA LEU A 297 19.51 11.20 12.32
C LEU A 297 19.63 9.88 11.57
N ARG A 298 18.59 9.05 11.62
CA ARG A 298 18.60 7.71 11.02
C ARG A 298 17.41 7.52 10.09
N GLY A 299 17.69 7.12 8.85
CA GLY A 299 16.71 6.61 7.89
C GLY A 299 16.46 5.12 8.10
N ASP A 300 15.22 4.77 8.46
CA ASP A 300 14.85 3.37 8.70
C ASP A 300 14.80 2.58 7.39
N SER A 301 15.69 1.59 7.28
CA SER A 301 15.68 0.60 6.22
C SER A 301 15.01 -0.65 6.78
N LYS A 302 13.73 -0.86 6.48
CA LYS A 302 12.94 -2.02 6.96
C LYS A 302 13.57 -3.39 6.63
N LYS A 303 14.62 -3.45 5.81
CA LYS A 303 15.38 -4.67 5.53
C LYS A 303 16.52 -4.80 6.54
N ARG A 304 16.43 -5.83 7.38
CA ARG A 304 17.42 -6.19 8.42
C ARG A 304 18.85 -6.45 7.90
N LYS A 305 19.05 -6.59 6.59
CA LYS A 305 20.36 -6.89 5.96
C LYS A 305 21.00 -5.68 5.27
N THR A 306 20.36 -4.52 5.29
CA THR A 306 20.89 -3.34 4.63
C THR A 306 21.29 -2.31 5.66
N SER A 307 22.53 -1.83 5.57
CA SER A 307 23.05 -0.80 6.45
C SER A 307 22.09 0.39 6.45
N PRO A 308 21.67 0.85 7.64
CA PRO A 308 20.80 2.01 7.75
C PRO A 308 21.52 3.23 7.17
N ILE A 309 20.75 4.18 6.67
CA ILE A 309 21.29 5.50 6.35
C ILE A 309 21.28 6.27 7.66
N TRP A 310 22.41 6.85 8.05
CA TRP A 310 22.50 7.60 9.28
C TRP A 310 23.52 8.74 9.15
N MET A 311 23.34 9.75 10.00
CA MET A 311 24.21 10.89 10.18
C MET A 311 24.22 11.20 11.67
N ALA A 312 25.40 11.36 12.26
CA ALA A 312 25.51 11.68 13.68
C ALA A 312 26.35 12.92 13.93
N LEU A 313 25.87 13.74 14.84
CA LEU A 313 26.53 14.95 15.30
C LEU A 313 26.76 14.84 16.80
N LYS A 314 28.02 15.00 17.22
CA LYS A 314 28.39 15.12 18.63
C LYS A 314 28.45 16.60 18.98
N ALA A 315 27.58 17.01 19.90
CA ALA A 315 27.59 18.36 20.44
C ALA A 315 28.60 18.45 21.58
N GLU A 316 29.78 19.02 21.30
CA GLU A 316 30.77 19.36 22.32
C GLU A 316 30.62 20.85 22.72
N ARG A 317 31.14 21.23 23.90
CA ARG A 317 30.92 22.57 24.49
C ARG A 317 31.27 23.76 23.57
N GLN A 318 32.08 23.57 22.54
CA GLN A 318 32.53 24.63 21.63
C GLN A 318 32.44 24.29 20.14
N ALA A 319 32.15 23.04 19.77
CA ALA A 319 32.12 22.62 18.37
C ALA A 319 31.16 21.44 18.16
N THR A 320 30.51 21.43 16.99
CA THR A 320 29.77 20.26 16.52
C THR A 320 30.70 19.42 15.65
N ARG A 321 30.92 18.17 16.05
CA ARG A 321 31.74 17.23 15.27
C ARG A 321 30.84 16.22 14.57
N VAL A 322 31.05 16.03 13.27
CA VAL A 322 30.41 14.94 12.50
C VAL A 322 31.11 13.63 12.86
N LEU A 323 30.32 12.59 13.14
CA LEU A 323 30.83 11.24 13.36
C LEU A 323 30.59 10.43 12.08
N ASP A 324 31.68 10.12 11.36
CA ASP A 324 31.62 9.45 10.07
C ASP A 324 31.69 7.90 10.19
N ASP A 325 32.17 7.38 11.33
CA ASP A 325 32.26 5.95 11.60
C ASP A 325 31.24 5.52 12.66
N ALA A 326 30.55 4.40 12.41
CA ALA A 326 29.62 3.81 13.38
C ALA A 326 30.34 3.32 14.64
N ALA A 327 31.64 3.04 14.55
CA ALA A 327 32.49 2.71 15.71
C ALA A 327 32.62 3.87 16.70
N ASP A 328 32.48 5.12 16.24
CA ASP A 328 32.55 6.31 17.09
C ASP A 328 31.24 6.61 17.84
N LEU A 329 30.17 5.85 17.55
CA LEU A 329 28.92 5.99 18.28
C LEU A 329 29.05 5.38 19.70
N PRO A 330 28.40 5.96 20.72
CA PRO A 330 28.35 5.40 22.07
C PRO A 330 27.69 4.01 22.05
N GLY A 331 28.47 2.94 22.17
CA GLY A 331 28.02 1.55 22.03
C GLY A 331 28.30 0.89 20.67
N GLY A 332 28.96 1.60 19.76
CA GLY A 332 29.43 1.12 18.46
C GLY A 332 28.31 0.78 17.46
N GLU A 333 28.66 0.01 16.43
CA GLU A 333 27.76 -0.33 15.31
C GLU A 333 26.46 -1.03 15.75
N GLY A 334 26.51 -1.81 16.85
CA GLY A 334 25.35 -2.52 17.40
C GLY A 334 24.21 -1.60 17.83
N VAL A 335 24.49 -0.32 18.10
CA VAL A 335 23.48 0.66 18.47
C VAL A 335 22.56 1.01 17.32
N LEU A 336 23.10 1.10 16.10
CA LEU A 336 22.29 1.36 14.92
C LEU A 336 21.25 0.25 14.71
N ASP A 337 21.60 -1.01 14.99
CA ASP A 337 20.66 -2.13 14.94
C ASP A 337 19.65 -2.13 16.10
N ASP A 338 20.10 -1.81 17.31
CA ASP A 338 19.26 -1.81 18.52
C ASP A 338 18.26 -0.66 18.56
N LEU A 339 18.57 0.50 17.97
CA LEU A 339 17.65 1.65 17.85
C LEU A 339 16.35 1.31 17.08
N THR A 340 16.34 0.20 16.34
CA THR A 340 15.16 -0.28 15.57
C THR A 340 14.32 -1.32 16.29
N LYS A 341 14.84 -1.95 17.34
CA LYS A 341 14.10 -3.00 18.05
C LYS A 341 13.03 -2.33 18.91
N ARG A 342 11.78 -2.41 18.46
CA ARG A 342 10.60 -1.98 19.22
C ARG A 342 10.39 -2.86 20.44
#